data_AF-A0A1A8FX43-F1
#
_entry.id   AF-A0A1A8FX43-F1
#
_cell.length_a   1.000
_cell.length_b   1.000
_cell.length_c   1.000
_cell.angle_alpha   90.00
_cell.angle_beta   90.00
_cell.angle_gamma   90.00
#
_symmetry.space_group_name_H-M   'P 1'
#
loop_
_entity.id
_entity.type
_entity.pdbx_description
1 polymer ?
#
loop_
_entity_poly.entity_id
_entity_poly.type
_entity_poly.pdbx_seq_one_letter_code
_entity_poly.pdbx_strand_id
1 'polypeptide(L)'
;QLELCKSHVDPGFLQKYFNFINRFNGNDQCVCGEVSVTEQFSQLHWDGFTVEVLDSLYNTAPISMHCNQSIARLFPGEWEKQPVPEVTSNLAKPRFPCEGGATPTS
;
A
#
# COMPACT_ATOMS: atom_id res chain seq x y z
N GLN A 1 11.12 -19.79 -12.63
CA GLN A 1 11.50 -19.59 -11.21
C GLN A 1 11.11 -18.17 -10.81
N LEU A 2 10.55 -17.98 -9.61
CA LEU A 2 10.20 -16.67 -9.04
C LEU A 2 11.43 -15.99 -8.46
N GLU A 3 11.64 -14.71 -8.76
CA GLU A 3 12.72 -13.88 -8.18
C GLU A 3 12.15 -12.76 -7.31
N LEU A 4 11.17 -12.03 -7.83
CA LEU A 4 10.54 -10.89 -7.16
C LEU A 4 9.04 -11.14 -7.09
N CYS A 5 8.41 -10.84 -5.96
CA CYS A 5 6.96 -10.67 -5.87
C CYS A 5 6.69 -9.56 -4.86
N LYS A 6 6.28 -8.40 -5.35
CA LYS A 6 5.98 -7.20 -4.56
C LYS A 6 4.72 -6.55 -5.12
N SER A 7 4.16 -5.62 -4.36
CA SER A 7 3.04 -4.80 -4.80
C SER A 7 3.28 -3.34 -4.45
N HIS A 8 2.54 -2.46 -5.12
CA HIS A 8 2.38 -1.07 -4.71
C HIS A 8 0.96 -0.63 -5.03
N VAL A 9 0.51 0.47 -4.41
CA VAL A 9 -0.77 1.10 -4.75
C VAL A 9 -0.80 1.50 -6.23
N ASP A 10 -1.95 1.37 -6.88
CA ASP A 10 -2.13 1.83 -8.26
C ASP A 10 -1.75 3.33 -8.36
N PRO A 11 -0.84 3.72 -9.27
CA PRO A 11 -0.39 5.10 -9.39
C PRO A 11 -1.52 6.08 -9.67
N GLY A 12 -2.55 5.68 -10.43
CA GLY A 12 -3.71 6.51 -10.73
C GLY A 12 -4.56 6.80 -9.50
N PHE A 13 -4.72 5.83 -8.59
CA PHE A 13 -5.38 6.06 -7.30
C PHE A 13 -4.55 6.95 -6.37
N LEU A 14 -3.23 6.79 -6.35
CA LEU A 14 -2.35 7.68 -5.59
C LEU A 14 -2.41 9.14 -6.11
N GLN A 15 -2.48 9.34 -7.44
CA GLN A 15 -2.70 10.67 -8.00
C GLN A 15 -4.06 11.25 -7.62
N LYS A 16 -5.12 10.43 -7.54
CA LYS A 16 -6.43 10.90 -7.04
C LYS A 16 -6.36 11.36 -5.59
N TYR A 17 -5.58 10.66 -4.74
CA TYR A 17 -5.32 11.07 -3.37
C TYR A 17 -4.67 12.46 -3.30
N PHE A 18 -3.58 12.70 -4.04
CA PHE A 18 -2.93 14.01 -4.05
C PHE A 18 -3.88 15.12 -4.52
N ASN A 19 -4.62 14.88 -5.60
CA ASN A 19 -5.62 15.83 -6.10
C ASN A 19 -6.72 16.12 -5.07
N PHE A 20 -7.15 15.11 -4.32
CA PHE A 20 -8.17 15.26 -3.29
C PHE A 20 -7.67 16.13 -2.13
N ILE A 21 -6.49 15.82 -1.58
CA ILE A 21 -5.92 16.57 -0.46
C ILE A 21 -5.62 18.02 -0.85
N ASN A 22 -5.07 18.25 -2.05
CA ASN A 22 -4.79 19.60 -2.52
C ASN A 22 -6.07 20.46 -2.62
N ARG A 23 -7.15 19.90 -3.19
CA ARG A 23 -8.46 20.58 -3.24
C ARG A 23 -9.03 20.84 -1.86
N PHE A 24 -8.92 19.88 -0.94
CA PHE A 24 -9.39 20.03 0.42
C PHE A 24 -8.69 21.19 1.15
N ASN A 25 -7.38 21.35 0.91
CA ASN A 25 -6.57 22.42 1.49
C ASN A 25 -6.74 23.79 0.79
N GLY A 26 -7.70 23.91 -0.16
CA GLY A 26 -7.95 25.15 -0.90
C GLY A 26 -6.89 25.48 -1.96
N ASN A 27 -6.02 24.52 -2.28
CA ASN A 27 -5.08 24.63 -3.40
C ASN A 27 -5.76 24.11 -4.67
N ASP A 28 -6.49 25.00 -5.36
CA ASP A 28 -7.16 24.69 -6.62
C ASP A 28 -6.20 24.53 -7.82
N GLN A 29 -4.88 24.61 -7.60
CA GLN A 29 -3.91 24.34 -8.65
C GLN A 29 -3.93 22.85 -9.02
N CYS A 30 -4.29 22.58 -10.26
CA CYS A 30 -4.18 21.27 -10.91
C CYS A 30 -2.70 20.85 -10.88
N VAL A 31 -2.29 19.90 -10.02
CA VAL A 31 -0.97 19.24 -10.12
C VAL A 31 -1.03 18.25 -11.28
N CYS A 32 -1.15 18.81 -12.47
CA CYS A 32 -1.52 18.09 -13.67
C CYS A 32 -0.31 17.94 -14.57
N GLY A 33 0.53 16.99 -14.17
CA GLY A 33 1.71 16.54 -14.91
C GLY A 33 2.93 17.42 -14.63
N GLU A 34 3.92 16.83 -13.94
CA GLU A 34 5.37 17.14 -13.95
C GLU A 34 6.02 16.95 -12.57
N VAL A 35 5.23 16.92 -11.49
CA VAL A 35 5.77 16.77 -10.13
C VAL A 35 5.95 15.29 -9.77
N SER A 36 7.17 14.92 -9.38
CA SER A 36 7.47 13.55 -8.96
C SER A 36 6.64 13.13 -7.74
N VAL A 37 6.36 11.83 -7.56
CA VAL A 37 5.61 11.34 -6.38
C VAL A 37 6.25 11.78 -5.07
N THR A 38 7.58 11.72 -4.99
CA THR A 38 8.34 12.19 -3.82
C THR A 38 8.09 13.67 -3.53
N GLU A 39 8.10 14.48 -4.57
CA GLU A 39 7.88 15.92 -4.43
C GLU A 39 6.43 16.23 -4.06
N GLN A 40 5.45 15.52 -4.63
CA GLN A 40 4.05 15.65 -4.23
C GLN A 40 3.85 15.33 -2.74
N PHE A 41 4.44 14.25 -2.23
CA PHE A 41 4.41 13.96 -0.80
C PHE A 41 5.06 15.04 0.07
N SER A 42 6.14 15.67 -0.41
CA SER A 42 6.84 16.72 0.32
C SER A 42 6.05 18.03 0.42
N GLN A 43 5.13 18.27 -0.51
CA GLN A 43 4.28 19.47 -0.56
C GLN A 43 3.01 19.33 0.29
N LEU A 44 2.67 18.13 0.75
CA LEU A 44 1.49 17.91 1.57
C LEU A 44 1.66 18.52 2.97
N HIS A 45 0.60 19.17 3.44
CA HIS A 45 0.44 19.44 4.85
C HIS A 45 -0.02 18.16 5.56
N TRP A 46 0.77 17.68 6.52
CA TRP A 46 0.46 16.46 7.26
C TRP A 46 -0.34 16.78 8.53
N ASP A 47 -1.66 16.59 8.43
CA ASP A 47 -2.59 16.62 9.55
C ASP A 47 -3.30 15.26 9.73
N GLY A 48 -4.15 15.13 10.76
CA GLY A 48 -4.86 13.88 11.04
C GLY A 48 -5.74 13.44 9.86
N PHE A 49 -6.40 14.38 9.18
CA PHE A 49 -7.25 14.09 8.03
C PHE A 49 -6.43 13.51 6.87
N THR A 50 -5.30 14.14 6.52
CA THR A 50 -4.42 13.69 5.43
C THR A 50 -3.89 12.29 5.70
N VAL A 51 -3.51 12.00 6.95
CA VAL A 51 -3.05 10.67 7.37
C VAL A 51 -4.15 9.61 7.27
N GLU A 52 -5.35 9.91 7.78
CA GLU A 52 -6.49 8.97 7.74
C GLU A 52 -6.93 8.66 6.31
N VAL A 53 -6.95 9.66 5.44
CA VAL A 53 -7.31 9.46 4.02
C VAL A 53 -6.24 8.64 3.29
N LEU A 54 -4.95 8.83 3.61
CA LEU A 54 -3.87 8.02 3.06
C LEU A 54 -3.93 6.58 3.55
N ASP A 55 -4.23 6.37 4.82
CA ASP A 55 -4.45 5.02 5.37
C ASP A 55 -5.63 4.33 4.66
N SER A 56 -6.76 5.04 4.50
CA SER A 56 -7.90 4.53 3.74
C SER A 56 -7.52 4.19 2.29
N LEU A 57 -6.66 4.99 1.64
CA LEU A 57 -6.17 4.69 0.30
C LEU A 57 -5.42 3.35 0.28
N TYR A 58 -4.46 3.13 1.17
CA TYR A 58 -3.67 1.89 1.20
C TYR A 58 -4.49 0.65 1.54
N ASN A 59 -5.56 0.80 2.31
CA ASN A 59 -6.43 -0.31 2.67
C ASN A 59 -7.50 -0.65 1.61
N THR A 60 -7.79 0.25 0.67
CA THR A 60 -8.94 0.09 -0.26
C THR A 60 -8.61 0.21 -1.73
N ALA A 61 -7.54 0.92 -2.10
CA ALA A 61 -7.19 1.13 -3.51
C ALA A 61 -6.62 -0.15 -4.13
N PRO A 62 -6.92 -0.42 -5.41
CA PRO A 62 -6.28 -1.51 -6.14
C PRO A 62 -4.76 -1.41 -6.12
N ILE A 63 -4.10 -2.57 -6.19
CA ILE A 63 -2.65 -2.69 -6.21
C ILE A 63 -2.16 -3.15 -7.58
N SER A 64 -0.96 -2.71 -7.95
CA SER A 64 -0.23 -3.25 -9.09
C SER A 64 0.81 -4.25 -8.57
N MET A 65 0.76 -5.47 -9.10
CA MET A 65 1.62 -6.57 -8.71
C MET A 65 2.85 -6.64 -9.61
N HIS A 66 4.01 -6.85 -9.00
CA HIS A 66 5.27 -7.09 -9.69
C HIS A 66 5.81 -8.45 -9.29
N CYS A 67 5.33 -9.50 -9.96
CA CYS A 67 5.85 -10.85 -9.78
C CYS A 67 6.70 -11.23 -11.01
N ASN A 68 8.03 -11.15 -10.84
CA ASN A 68 9.01 -11.34 -11.89
C ASN A 68 9.69 -12.70 -11.76
N GLN A 69 9.94 -13.29 -12.92
CA GLN A 69 10.81 -14.44 -13.11
C GLN A 69 12.28 -14.03 -12.96
N SER A 70 13.15 -15.01 -12.69
CA SER A 70 14.61 -14.84 -12.60
C SER A 70 15.32 -14.30 -13.87
N ILE A 71 14.55 -14.09 -14.94
CA ILE A 71 15.00 -13.48 -16.20
C ILE A 71 14.50 -12.02 -16.35
N ALA A 72 14.11 -11.40 -15.23
CA ALA A 72 13.57 -10.04 -15.16
C ALA A 72 12.32 -9.79 -16.04
N ARG A 73 11.50 -10.82 -16.26
CA ARG A 73 10.21 -10.71 -16.95
C ARG A 73 9.06 -11.04 -16.01
N LEU A 74 7.95 -10.33 -16.14
CA LEU A 74 6.72 -10.68 -15.43
C LEU A 74 6.29 -12.11 -15.76
N PHE A 75 5.61 -12.76 -14.84
CA PHE A 75 4.82 -13.95 -15.18
C PHE A 75 3.67 -13.54 -16.13
N PRO A 76 3.20 -14.42 -17.03
CA PRO A 76 2.05 -14.12 -17.87
C PRO A 76 0.79 -13.85 -17.04
N GLY A 77 0.05 -12.79 -17.37
CA GLY A 77 -1.19 -12.42 -16.67
C GLY A 77 -1.38 -10.90 -16.60
N GLU A 78 -2.59 -10.50 -16.19
CA GLU A 78 -2.90 -9.10 -15.84
C GLU A 78 -2.52 -8.87 -14.38
N TRP A 79 -1.56 -7.98 -14.15
CA TRP A 79 -1.04 -7.68 -12.82
C TRP A 79 -1.37 -6.28 -12.33
N GLU A 80 -1.98 -5.46 -13.17
CA GLU A 80 -2.43 -4.12 -12.82
C GLU A 80 -3.79 -4.17 -12.13
N LYS A 81 -4.03 -3.22 -11.20
CA LYS A 81 -5.32 -3.01 -10.52
C LYS A 81 -5.94 -4.27 -9.90
N GLN A 82 -5.10 -5.11 -9.33
CA GLN A 82 -5.53 -6.26 -8.56
C GLN A 82 -6.23 -5.80 -7.26
N PRO A 83 -7.21 -6.56 -6.75
CA PRO A 83 -7.84 -6.25 -5.47
C PRO A 83 -6.85 -6.39 -4.32
N VAL A 84 -7.08 -5.63 -3.24
CA VAL A 84 -6.28 -5.75 -2.01
C VAL A 84 -6.58 -7.11 -1.35
N PRO A 85 -5.56 -7.91 -0.97
CA PRO A 85 -5.78 -9.15 -0.26
C PRO A 85 -6.46 -8.94 1.10
N GLU A 86 -7.54 -9.67 1.35
CA GLU A 86 -8.24 -9.64 2.64
C GLU A 86 -7.69 -10.67 3.62
N VAL A 87 -7.55 -10.28 4.88
CA VAL A 87 -7.16 -11.19 5.95
C VAL A 87 -8.40 -11.94 6.43
N THR A 88 -8.52 -13.21 6.05
CA THR A 88 -9.67 -14.06 6.42
C THR A 88 -9.58 -14.63 7.85
N SER A 89 -8.38 -14.67 8.43
CA SER A 89 -8.16 -15.16 9.79
C SER A 89 -6.86 -14.60 10.37
N ASN A 90 -6.88 -14.26 11.65
CA ASN A 90 -5.68 -13.89 12.40
C ASN A 90 -5.20 -15.12 13.18
N LEU A 91 -3.94 -15.51 12.98
CA LEU A 91 -3.34 -16.59 13.77
C LEU A 91 -3.03 -16.08 15.19
N ALA A 92 -3.32 -16.93 16.19
CA ALA A 92 -2.93 -16.64 17.57
C ALA A 92 -1.41 -16.54 17.67
N LYS A 93 -0.92 -15.57 18.45
CA LYS A 93 0.51 -15.40 18.70
C LYS A 93 1.06 -16.71 19.31
N PRO A 94 2.10 -17.32 18.71
CA PRO A 94 2.71 -18.50 19.30
C PRO A 94 3.34 -18.12 20.64
N ARG A 95 3.20 -18.98 21.65
CA ARG A 95 3.93 -18.81 22.91
C ARG A 95 5.41 -19.03 22.64
N PHE A 96 6.21 -17.98 22.83
CA PHE A 96 7.65 -18.12 22.66
C PHE A 96 8.26 -18.84 23.88
N PRO A 97 9.29 -19.69 23.70
CA PRO A 97 9.92 -20.41 24.82
C PRO A 97 10.42 -19.51 25.95
N CYS A 98 10.76 -18.25 25.66
CA CYS A 98 11.18 -17.25 26.63
C CYS A 98 10.03 -16.66 27.47
N GLU A 99 8.76 -16.92 27.13
CA GLU A 99 7.58 -16.38 27.82
C GLU A 99 7.15 -17.23 29.04
N GLY A 100 7.96 -18.21 29.45
CA GLY A 100 8.08 -18.66 30.84
C GLY A 100 6.82 -19.17 31.55
N GLY A 101 5.81 -19.65 30.83
CA GLY A 101 4.63 -20.26 31.45
C GLY A 101 4.67 -21.78 31.35
N ALA A 102 4.41 -22.44 32.49
CA ALA A 102 4.36 -23.89 32.62
C ALA A 102 3.52 -24.54 31.50
N THR A 103 4.05 -25.61 30.92
CA THR A 103 3.33 -26.49 29.99
C THR A 103 2.06 -27.03 30.67
N PRO A 104 0.90 -27.08 29.98
CA PRO A 104 -0.26 -27.75 30.51
C PRO A 104 0.09 -29.23 30.72
N THR A 105 0.03 -29.70 31.96
CA THR A 105 0.13 -31.12 32.29
C THR A 105 -1.05 -31.86 31.67
N SER A 106 -0.75 -32.89 30.89
CA SER A 106 -1.72 -33.85 30.32
C SER A 106 -2.55 -34.57 31.37
#